data_AF-A0A914EMS9-F1
#
_entry.id   AF-A0A914EMS9-F1
#
_cell.length_a   1.000
_cell.length_b   1.000
_cell.length_c   1.000
_cell.angle_alpha   90.00
_cell.angle_beta   90.00
_cell.angle_gamma   90.00
#
_symmetry.space_group_name_H-M   'P 1'
#
loop_
_entity.id
_entity.type
_entity.pdbx_description
1 polymer ?
#
loop_
_entity_poly.entity_id
_entity_poly.type
_entity_poly.pdbx_seq_one_letter_code
_entity_poly.pdbx_strand_id
1 'polypeptide(L)'
;MAIYRPVAYSKQQNITLFKFIAGIAVLYAIGSTFLAYFQVDTTKVINVCSAGAASGPYSNYLSLSAGSIITILLFCLYLSTLFVLFRYEHSRNTQVANALKFQRKVFVSASLVLLCYTIFWVGPFTFSILSTIFHYDKNVSSYVSVAVGFGNAINAGCSVFVFLFKYPMINECAKSVLFRKKKNFNTVTHVFSAQNGVKNTMSLTRK
;
A
#
# COMPACT_ATOMS: atom_id res chain seq x y z
N MET A 1 -8.87 9.98 -6.12
CA MET A 1 -10.31 10.20 -6.44
C MET A 1 -11.20 10.42 -5.22
N ALA A 2 -11.11 9.61 -4.16
CA ALA A 2 -11.99 9.72 -2.98
C ALA A 2 -12.03 11.12 -2.34
N ILE A 3 -10.90 11.83 -2.34
CA ILE A 3 -10.80 13.19 -1.76
C ILE A 3 -11.19 14.28 -2.77
N TYR A 4 -10.99 14.04 -4.07
CA TYR A 4 -11.31 14.99 -5.13
C TYR A 4 -12.81 15.07 -5.42
N ARG A 5 -13.50 13.92 -5.37
CA ARG A 5 -14.94 13.81 -5.65
C ARG A 5 -15.57 12.82 -4.69
N PRO A 6 -15.71 13.14 -3.39
CA PRO A 6 -16.19 12.20 -2.38
C PRO A 6 -17.59 11.66 -2.68
N VAL A 7 -18.49 12.51 -3.19
CA VAL A 7 -19.87 12.12 -3.52
C VAL A 7 -19.91 11.16 -4.71
N ALA A 8 -19.21 11.50 -5.81
CA ALA A 8 -19.13 10.63 -6.98
C ALA A 8 -18.39 9.33 -6.66
N TYR A 9 -17.31 9.40 -5.87
CA TYR A 9 -16.55 8.23 -5.45
C TYR A 9 -17.40 7.25 -4.63
N SER A 10 -18.23 7.74 -3.70
CA SER A 10 -19.12 6.85 -2.93
C SER A 10 -20.17 6.15 -3.81
N LYS A 11 -20.64 6.80 -4.87
CA LYS A 11 -21.58 6.21 -5.84
C LYS A 11 -20.91 5.28 -6.84
N GLN A 12 -19.64 5.55 -7.15
CA GLN A 12 -18.85 4.82 -8.15
C GLN A 12 -17.98 3.71 -7.53
N GLN A 13 -18.02 3.53 -6.21
CA GLN A 13 -17.33 2.46 -5.49
C GLN A 13 -18.02 1.11 -5.76
N ASN A 14 -18.01 0.71 -7.03
CA ASN A 14 -18.47 -0.60 -7.46
C ASN A 14 -17.40 -1.62 -7.09
N ILE A 15 -17.80 -2.63 -6.33
CA ILE A 15 -16.98 -3.80 -6.01
C ILE A 15 -16.34 -4.38 -7.28
N THR A 16 -17.02 -4.29 -8.42
CA THR A 16 -16.53 -4.70 -9.75
C THR A 16 -15.28 -3.95 -10.19
N LEU A 17 -15.22 -2.63 -10.02
CA LEU A 17 -14.04 -1.84 -10.39
C LEU A 17 -12.84 -2.21 -9.52
N PHE A 18 -13.07 -2.41 -8.21
CA PHE A 18 -12.03 -2.87 -7.31
C PHE A 18 -11.51 -4.25 -7.70
N LYS A 19 -12.41 -5.22 -7.96
CA LYS A 19 -12.04 -6.57 -8.42
C LYS A 19 -11.25 -6.52 -9.74
N PHE A 20 -11.64 -5.64 -10.66
CA PHE A 20 -10.96 -5.47 -11.92
C PHE A 20 -9.52 -4.95 -11.74
N ILE A 21 -9.34 -3.86 -10.97
CA ILE A 21 -8.02 -3.31 -10.67
C ILE A 21 -7.15 -4.33 -9.91
N ALA A 22 -7.73 -5.02 -8.93
CA ALA A 22 -7.03 -6.09 -8.20
C ALA A 22 -6.62 -7.23 -9.13
N GLY A 23 -7.49 -7.65 -10.04
CA GLY A 23 -7.20 -8.66 -11.05
C GLY A 23 -6.03 -8.26 -11.96
N ILE A 24 -6.03 -7.02 -12.47
CA ILE A 24 -4.92 -6.49 -13.27
C ILE A 24 -3.61 -6.50 -12.47
N ALA A 25 -3.64 -6.06 -11.21
CA ALA A 25 -2.45 -6.04 -10.36
C ALA A 25 -1.87 -7.45 -10.13
N VAL A 26 -2.74 -8.44 -9.90
CA VAL A 26 -2.34 -9.84 -9.73
C VAL A 26 -1.77 -10.41 -11.03
N LEU A 27 -2.43 -10.17 -12.17
CA LEU A 27 -1.95 -10.61 -13.48
C LEU A 27 -0.60 -9.99 -13.82
N TYR A 28 -0.41 -8.70 -13.51
CA TYR A 28 0.86 -8.00 -13.68
C TYR A 28 1.96 -8.61 -12.79
N ALA A 29 1.67 -8.95 -11.54
CA ALA A 29 2.62 -9.60 -10.64
C ALA A 29 3.02 -10.99 -11.14
N ILE A 30 2.05 -11.79 -11.61
CA ILE A 30 2.31 -13.12 -12.19
C ILE A 30 3.15 -12.98 -13.47
N GLY A 31 2.75 -12.09 -14.38
CA GLY A 31 3.43 -11.88 -15.66
C GLY A 31 4.87 -11.40 -15.49
N SER A 32 5.10 -10.41 -14.62
CA SER A 32 6.45 -9.90 -14.35
C SER A 32 7.35 -10.95 -13.71
N THR A 33 6.81 -11.78 -12.81
CA THR A 33 7.54 -12.92 -12.24
C THR A 33 7.89 -13.95 -13.31
N PHE A 34 6.95 -14.31 -14.18
CA PHE A 34 7.16 -15.30 -15.23
C PHE A 34 8.18 -14.84 -16.29
N LEU A 35 8.14 -13.56 -16.66
CA LEU A 35 9.13 -12.92 -17.53
C LEU A 35 10.56 -13.02 -16.98
N ALA A 36 10.72 -12.92 -15.66
CA ALA A 36 12.01 -13.10 -15.01
C ALA A 36 12.55 -14.53 -15.11
N TYR A 37 11.66 -15.54 -15.13
CA TYR A 37 12.04 -16.95 -15.25
C TYR A 37 12.42 -17.36 -16.68
N PHE A 38 11.82 -16.75 -17.71
CA PHE A 38 12.15 -17.07 -19.11
C PHE A 38 13.60 -16.79 -19.51
N GLN A 39 14.29 -15.92 -18.79
CA GLN A 39 15.68 -15.56 -19.07
C GLN A 39 16.71 -16.41 -18.31
N VAL A 40 16.27 -17.37 -17.50
CA VAL A 40 17.17 -18.23 -16.75
C VAL A 40 17.71 -19.30 -17.68
N ASP A 41 19.03 -19.30 -17.90
CA ASP A 41 19.75 -20.30 -18.69
C ASP A 41 19.47 -21.72 -18.14
N THR A 42 18.68 -22.50 -18.88
CA THR A 42 18.24 -23.85 -18.48
C THR A 42 19.37 -24.89 -18.50
N THR A 43 20.55 -24.50 -18.99
CA THR A 43 21.73 -25.36 -19.14
C THR A 43 22.54 -25.50 -17.85
N LYS A 44 22.33 -24.63 -16.86
CA LYS A 44 23.02 -24.70 -15.56
C LYS A 44 22.13 -25.37 -14.53
N VAL A 45 22.69 -26.31 -13.77
CA VAL A 45 22.02 -26.89 -12.59
C VAL A 45 21.93 -25.79 -11.53
N ILE A 46 20.76 -25.18 -11.39
CA ILE A 46 20.51 -24.15 -10.37
C ILE A 46 19.87 -24.86 -9.18
N ASN A 47 20.44 -24.73 -7.99
CA ASN A 47 19.79 -25.20 -6.77
C ASN A 47 18.47 -24.43 -6.60
N VAL A 48 17.38 -25.14 -6.30
CA VAL A 48 16.00 -24.59 -6.27
C VAL A 48 15.86 -23.35 -5.37
N CYS A 49 16.65 -23.26 -4.30
CA CYS A 49 16.67 -22.11 -3.40
C CYS A 49 17.52 -20.92 -3.88
N SER A 50 18.37 -21.08 -4.90
CA SER A 50 19.16 -19.99 -5.50
C SER A 50 18.51 -19.40 -6.76
N ALA A 51 17.38 -19.94 -7.24
CA ALA A 51 16.69 -19.43 -8.42
C ALA A 51 16.26 -17.95 -8.25
N GLY A 52 15.90 -17.55 -7.03
CA GLY A 52 15.61 -16.14 -6.70
C GLY A 52 16.83 -15.22 -6.72
N ALA A 53 18.04 -15.77 -6.52
CA ALA A 53 19.32 -15.05 -6.62
C ALA A 53 19.96 -15.16 -8.02
N ALA A 54 19.47 -16.10 -8.84
CA ALA A 54 19.92 -16.34 -10.22
C ALA A 54 19.09 -15.57 -11.26
N SER A 55 18.13 -14.76 -10.82
CA SER A 55 17.44 -13.82 -11.70
C SER A 55 18.49 -12.91 -12.34
N GLY A 56 18.58 -12.98 -13.67
CA GLY A 56 19.59 -12.24 -14.42
C GLY A 56 19.52 -10.74 -14.14
N PRO A 57 20.58 -9.98 -14.44
CA PRO A 57 20.66 -8.54 -14.18
C PRO A 57 19.42 -7.79 -14.70
N TYR A 58 18.86 -8.23 -15.83
CA TYR A 58 17.66 -7.68 -16.44
C TYR A 58 16.40 -7.76 -15.55
N SER A 59 16.22 -8.82 -14.77
CA SER A 59 15.09 -8.95 -13.82
C SER A 59 15.16 -7.89 -12.72
N ASN A 60 16.37 -7.60 -12.23
CA ASN A 60 16.59 -6.56 -11.22
C ASN A 60 16.34 -5.16 -11.80
N TYR A 61 16.77 -4.90 -13.04
CA TYR A 61 16.46 -3.65 -13.74
C TYR A 61 14.97 -3.47 -14.02
N LEU A 62 14.27 -4.53 -14.46
CA LEU A 62 12.83 -4.49 -14.71
C LEU A 62 12.06 -4.25 -13.41
N SER A 63 12.46 -4.91 -12.32
CA SER A 63 11.84 -4.74 -11.00
C SER A 63 12.07 -3.33 -10.44
N LEU A 64 13.30 -2.80 -10.53
CA LEU A 64 13.59 -1.43 -10.11
C LEU A 64 12.83 -0.40 -10.96
N SER A 65 12.85 -0.52 -12.28
CA SER A 65 12.17 0.44 -13.17
C SER A 65 10.65 0.42 -12.96
N ALA A 66 10.02 -0.75 -12.92
CA ALA A 66 8.60 -0.87 -12.64
C ALA A 66 8.23 -0.28 -11.28
N GLY A 67 8.92 -0.67 -10.21
CA GLY A 67 8.55 -0.20 -8.89
C GLY A 67 8.98 1.24 -8.61
N SER A 68 10.05 1.77 -9.20
CA SER A 68 10.40 3.19 -9.11
C SER A 68 9.34 4.08 -9.77
N ILE A 69 8.84 3.71 -10.96
CA ILE A 69 7.72 4.40 -11.61
C ILE A 69 6.47 4.36 -10.71
N ILE A 70 6.13 3.20 -10.15
CA ILE A 70 5.01 3.07 -9.23
C ILE A 70 5.21 3.93 -7.97
N THR A 71 6.43 3.99 -7.43
CA THR A 71 6.77 4.80 -6.26
C THR A 71 6.57 6.27 -6.54
N ILE A 72 7.05 6.76 -7.69
CA ILE A 72 6.89 8.15 -8.12
C ILE A 72 5.40 8.46 -8.28
N LEU A 73 4.63 7.57 -8.91
CA LEU A 73 3.18 7.74 -9.04
C LEU A 73 2.48 7.79 -7.67
N LEU A 74 2.85 6.91 -6.74
CA LEU A 74 2.32 6.92 -5.38
C LEU A 74 2.69 8.22 -4.63
N PHE A 75 3.92 8.70 -4.79
CA PHE A 75 4.39 9.94 -4.20
C PHE A 75 3.63 11.16 -4.76
N CYS A 76 3.47 11.23 -6.07
CA CYS A 76 2.69 12.27 -6.75
C CYS A 76 1.22 12.23 -6.30
N LEU A 77 0.59 11.06 -6.29
CA LEU A 77 -0.78 10.89 -5.78
C LEU A 77 -0.90 11.34 -4.34
N TYR A 78 0.09 11.04 -3.52
CA TYR A 78 0.10 11.41 -2.11
C TYR A 78 0.24 12.92 -1.89
N LEU A 79 1.22 13.57 -2.53
CA LEU A 79 1.39 15.02 -2.49
C LEU A 79 0.15 15.74 -3.01
N SER A 80 -0.40 15.26 -4.12
CA SER A 80 -1.63 15.77 -4.72
C SER A 80 -2.80 15.69 -3.72
N THR A 81 -2.90 14.57 -2.99
CA THR A 81 -3.92 14.36 -1.96
C THR A 81 -3.77 15.33 -0.79
N LEU A 82 -2.54 15.54 -0.30
CA LEU A 82 -2.25 16.52 0.75
C LEU A 82 -2.58 17.94 0.29
N PHE A 83 -2.17 18.32 -0.93
CA PHE A 83 -2.43 19.64 -1.48
C PHE A 83 -3.92 19.96 -1.56
N VAL A 84 -4.74 19.00 -1.97
CA VAL A 84 -6.20 19.17 -1.98
C VAL A 84 -6.77 19.29 -0.58
N LEU A 85 -6.30 18.47 0.39
CA LEU A 85 -6.72 18.62 1.79
C LEU A 85 -6.41 20.02 2.33
N PHE A 86 -5.21 20.53 2.06
CA PHE A 86 -4.81 21.89 2.45
C PHE A 86 -5.69 22.96 1.82
N ARG A 87 -5.97 22.88 0.50
CA ARG A 87 -6.85 23.84 -0.17
C ARG A 87 -8.30 23.80 0.32
N TYR A 88 -8.83 22.61 0.59
CA TYR A 88 -10.23 22.45 1.02
C TYR A 88 -10.46 23.01 2.42
N GLU A 89 -9.49 22.87 3.32
CA GLU A 89 -9.58 23.39 4.69
C GLU A 89 -9.36 24.90 4.76
N HIS A 90 -8.45 25.45 3.96
CA HIS A 90 -8.26 26.91 3.90
C HIS A 90 -9.55 27.65 3.49
N SER A 91 -10.43 27.00 2.72
CA SER A 91 -11.72 27.56 2.31
C SER A 91 -12.84 27.42 3.36
N ARG A 92 -12.70 26.58 4.39
CA ARG A 92 -13.72 26.34 5.43
C ARG A 92 -13.23 26.79 6.81
N ASN A 93 -13.44 28.08 7.10
CA ASN A 93 -12.92 28.82 8.24
C ASN A 93 -13.41 28.38 9.64
N THR A 94 -14.15 27.27 9.79
CA THR A 94 -14.97 27.02 11.00
C THR A 94 -14.56 25.85 11.90
N GLN A 95 -13.56 25.02 11.58
CA GLN A 95 -13.07 23.96 12.49
C GLN A 95 -11.55 23.67 12.37
N VAL A 96 -10.73 24.73 12.30
CA VAL A 96 -9.29 24.64 12.03
C VAL A 96 -8.55 23.65 12.95
N ALA A 97 -8.84 23.61 14.25
CA ALA A 97 -8.09 22.79 15.20
C ALA A 97 -8.27 21.27 15.02
N ASN A 98 -9.48 20.80 14.74
CA ASN A 98 -9.74 19.36 14.55
C ASN A 98 -9.27 18.86 13.19
N ALA A 99 -9.41 19.72 12.18
CA ALA A 99 -8.99 19.44 10.82
C ALA A 99 -7.45 19.32 10.73
N LEU A 100 -6.72 20.23 11.38
CA LEU A 100 -5.25 20.22 11.46
C LEU A 100 -4.71 18.97 12.19
N LYS A 101 -5.39 18.50 13.25
CA LYS A 101 -5.06 17.22 13.91
C LYS A 101 -5.26 16.02 12.98
N PHE A 102 -6.31 16.01 12.18
CA PHE A 102 -6.57 14.94 11.21
C PHE A 102 -5.53 14.96 10.08
N GLN A 103 -5.24 16.14 9.52
CA GLN A 103 -4.19 16.33 8.52
C GLN A 103 -2.84 15.83 9.01
N ARG A 104 -2.43 16.20 10.23
CA ARG A 104 -1.17 15.74 10.82
C ARG A 104 -1.11 14.21 10.94
N LYS A 105 -2.21 13.56 11.31
CA LYS A 105 -2.27 12.08 11.35
C LYS A 105 -2.14 11.46 9.96
N VAL A 106 -2.84 12.02 8.96
CA VAL A 106 -2.74 11.57 7.56
C VAL A 106 -1.33 11.77 7.02
N PHE A 107 -0.72 12.92 7.32
CA PHE A 107 0.66 13.24 6.96
C PHE A 107 1.63 12.21 7.53
N VAL A 108 1.66 12.06 8.86
CA VAL A 108 2.55 11.12 9.55
C VAL A 108 2.37 9.69 9.04
N SER A 109 1.12 9.22 8.89
CA SER A 109 0.86 7.84 8.46
C SER A 109 1.42 7.53 7.08
N ALA A 110 1.34 8.46 6.13
CA ALA A 110 1.78 8.20 4.79
C ALA A 110 3.23 8.63 4.53
N SER A 111 3.79 9.60 5.28
CA SER A 111 5.25 9.75 5.39
C SER A 111 5.90 8.47 5.90
N LEU A 112 5.28 7.78 6.88
CA LEU A 112 5.79 6.50 7.38
C LEU A 112 5.76 5.41 6.30
N VAL A 113 4.65 5.29 5.55
CA VAL A 113 4.56 4.32 4.43
C VAL A 113 5.61 4.61 3.37
N LEU A 114 5.77 5.87 2.99
CA LEU A 114 6.77 6.28 2.01
C LEU A 114 8.19 6.00 2.50
N LEU A 115 8.48 6.33 3.76
CA LEU A 115 9.78 6.06 4.37
C LEU A 115 10.09 4.55 4.40
N CYS A 116 9.13 3.73 4.84
CA CYS A 116 9.27 2.27 4.81
C CYS A 116 9.52 1.77 3.39
N TYR A 117 8.78 2.28 2.42
CA TYR A 117 8.95 1.89 1.03
C TYR A 117 10.33 2.30 0.49
N THR A 118 10.78 3.52 0.72
CA THR A 118 12.10 3.98 0.28
C THR A 118 13.24 3.19 0.93
N ILE A 119 13.18 2.95 2.24
CA ILE A 119 14.25 2.25 2.97
C ILE A 119 14.27 0.76 2.63
N PHE A 120 13.12 0.09 2.71
CA PHE A 120 13.07 -1.37 2.63
C PHE A 120 12.92 -1.91 1.22
N TRP A 121 12.45 -1.08 0.27
CA TRP A 121 12.29 -1.47 -1.12
C TRP A 121 13.37 -0.83 -2.00
N VAL A 122 13.42 0.50 -2.07
CA VAL A 122 14.37 1.18 -2.99
C VAL A 122 15.82 0.93 -2.59
N GLY A 123 16.18 1.07 -1.31
CA GLY A 123 17.56 0.91 -0.84
C GLY A 123 18.21 -0.42 -1.25
N PRO A 124 17.67 -1.58 -0.83
CA PRO A 124 18.20 -2.88 -1.20
C PRO A 124 18.26 -3.12 -2.72
N PHE A 125 17.25 -2.68 -3.47
CA PHE A 125 17.23 -2.82 -4.92
C PHE A 125 18.30 -1.96 -5.61
N THR A 126 18.48 -0.71 -5.18
CA THR A 126 19.56 0.16 -5.68
C THR A 126 20.91 -0.48 -5.38
N PHE A 127 21.10 -1.02 -4.18
CA PHE A 127 22.34 -1.69 -3.80
C PHE A 127 22.58 -2.97 -4.63
N SER A 128 21.54 -3.74 -4.96
CA SER A 128 21.62 -4.91 -5.85
C SER A 128 22.02 -4.55 -7.29
N ILE A 129 21.62 -3.39 -7.77
CA ILE A 129 22.01 -2.92 -9.11
C ILE A 129 23.44 -2.41 -9.09
N LEU A 130 23.83 -1.63 -8.07
CA LEU A 130 25.21 -1.21 -7.89
C LEU A 130 26.13 -2.42 -7.75
N SER A 131 25.72 -3.47 -7.04
CA SER A 131 26.51 -4.69 -6.89
C SER A 131 26.81 -5.36 -8.24
N THR A 132 25.84 -5.28 -9.15
CA THR A 132 25.92 -5.81 -10.51
C THR A 132 26.81 -4.94 -11.41
N ILE A 133 26.67 -3.61 -11.35
CA ILE A 133 27.43 -2.66 -12.19
C ILE A 133 28.93 -2.68 -11.85
N PHE A 134 29.25 -2.74 -10.56
CA PHE A 134 30.65 -2.70 -10.10
C PHE A 134 31.31 -4.09 -10.01
N HIS A 135 30.62 -5.15 -10.43
CA HIS A 135 31.14 -6.53 -10.38
C HIS A 135 31.67 -6.95 -9.00
N TYR A 136 30.93 -6.66 -7.94
CA TYR A 136 31.31 -7.08 -6.59
C TYR A 136 31.36 -8.62 -6.47
N ASP A 137 32.10 -9.09 -5.47
CA ASP A 137 32.24 -10.51 -5.17
C ASP A 137 30.88 -11.21 -4.98
N LYS A 138 30.79 -12.48 -5.37
CA LYS A 138 29.57 -13.30 -5.33
C LYS A 138 28.98 -13.41 -3.92
N ASN A 139 29.85 -13.37 -2.90
CA ASN A 139 29.45 -13.37 -1.50
C ASN A 139 28.64 -12.11 -1.16
N VAL A 140 29.11 -10.93 -1.60
CA VAL A 140 28.42 -9.65 -1.40
C VAL A 140 27.05 -9.69 -2.07
N SER A 141 26.99 -10.09 -3.34
CA SER A 141 25.74 -10.19 -4.10
C SER A 141 24.70 -11.09 -3.40
N SER A 142 25.15 -12.19 -2.78
CA SER A 142 24.29 -13.10 -2.02
C SER A 142 23.70 -12.45 -0.77
N TYR A 143 24.50 -11.72 0.02
CA TYR A 143 24.00 -10.94 1.16
C TYR A 143 23.00 -9.86 0.74
N VAL A 144 23.23 -9.21 -0.41
CA VAL A 144 22.31 -8.22 -0.95
C VAL A 144 20.97 -8.85 -1.34
N SER A 145 20.98 -10.01 -1.98
CA SER A 145 19.76 -10.73 -2.34
C SER A 145 18.92 -11.08 -1.09
N VAL A 146 19.57 -11.54 -0.02
CA VAL A 146 18.89 -11.79 1.27
C VAL A 146 18.33 -10.49 1.85
N ALA A 147 19.09 -9.39 1.81
CA ALA A 147 18.63 -8.08 2.28
C ALA A 147 17.42 -7.55 1.48
N VAL A 148 17.39 -7.76 0.17
CA VAL A 148 16.24 -7.43 -0.70
C VAL A 148 15.03 -8.26 -0.30
N GLY A 149 15.18 -9.58 -0.14
CA GLY A 149 14.08 -10.46 0.28
C GLY A 149 13.51 -10.07 1.65
N PHE A 150 14.39 -9.79 2.61
CA PHE A 150 14.00 -9.36 3.96
C PHE A 150 13.36 -7.97 3.96
N GLY A 151 13.90 -7.02 3.21
CA GLY A 151 13.33 -5.68 3.03
C GLY A 151 11.93 -5.75 2.43
N ASN A 152 11.72 -6.57 1.40
CA ASN A 152 10.40 -6.79 0.81
C ASN A 152 9.40 -7.36 1.83
N ALA A 153 9.81 -8.33 2.64
CA ALA A 153 8.96 -8.91 3.69
C ALA A 153 8.57 -7.86 4.75
N ILE A 154 9.52 -7.05 5.20
CA ILE A 154 9.25 -5.95 6.13
C ILE A 154 8.31 -4.92 5.50
N ASN A 155 8.56 -4.52 4.26
CA ASN A 155 7.73 -3.53 3.56
C ASN A 155 6.26 -4.01 3.43
N ALA A 156 6.06 -5.28 3.06
CA ALA A 156 4.74 -5.90 3.02
C ALA A 156 4.08 -5.92 4.41
N GLY A 157 4.83 -6.30 5.45
CA GLY A 157 4.35 -6.29 6.83
C GLY A 157 3.97 -4.89 7.33
N CYS A 158 4.87 -3.91 7.17
CA CYS A 158 4.65 -2.51 7.54
C CYS A 158 3.39 -1.95 6.86
N SER A 159 3.16 -2.27 5.60
CA SER A 159 1.96 -1.83 4.87
C SER A 159 0.68 -2.35 5.55
N VAL A 160 0.62 -3.64 5.89
CA VAL A 160 -0.51 -4.24 6.60
C VAL A 160 -0.69 -3.60 7.98
N PHE A 161 0.40 -3.40 8.73
CA PHE A 161 0.34 -2.75 10.03
C PHE A 161 -0.19 -1.32 9.95
N VAL A 162 0.28 -0.51 9.00
CA VAL A 162 -0.22 0.86 8.84
C VAL A 162 -1.73 0.86 8.54
N PHE A 163 -2.21 -0.05 7.70
CA PHE A 163 -3.64 -0.16 7.42
C PHE A 163 -4.44 -0.62 8.64
N LEU A 164 -3.95 -1.59 9.41
CA LEU A 164 -4.57 -2.05 10.65
C LEU A 164 -4.68 -0.91 11.69
N PHE A 165 -3.64 -0.11 11.87
CA PHE A 165 -3.65 1.00 12.82
C PHE A 165 -4.48 2.20 12.33
N LYS A 166 -4.54 2.43 11.01
CA LYS A 166 -5.27 3.56 10.42
C LYS A 166 -6.79 3.39 10.51
N TYR A 167 -7.29 2.15 10.40
CA TYR A 167 -8.73 1.88 10.40
C TYR A 167 -9.15 1.21 11.72
N PRO A 168 -9.76 1.96 12.66
CA PRO A 168 -10.12 1.43 13.98
C PRO A 168 -11.10 0.26 13.90
N MET A 169 -12.01 0.26 12.92
CA MET A 169 -12.91 -0.89 12.68
C MET A 169 -12.14 -2.18 12.37
N ILE A 170 -11.11 -2.10 11.53
CA ILE A 170 -10.29 -3.26 11.19
C ILE A 170 -9.47 -3.68 12.41
N ASN A 171 -8.93 -2.72 13.18
CA ASN A 171 -8.21 -3.00 14.42
C ASN A 171 -9.10 -3.71 15.47
N GLU A 172 -10.35 -3.29 15.62
CA GLU A 172 -11.30 -3.94 16.53
C GLU A 172 -11.63 -5.36 16.10
N CYS A 173 -11.84 -5.58 14.79
CA CYS A 173 -12.01 -6.93 14.24
C CYS A 173 -10.75 -7.78 14.40
N ALA A 174 -9.55 -7.23 14.13
CA ALA A 174 -8.29 -7.95 14.32
C ALA A 174 -8.09 -8.33 15.79
N LYS A 175 -8.40 -7.42 16.72
CA LYS A 175 -8.35 -7.68 18.17
C LYS A 175 -9.36 -8.75 18.59
N SER A 176 -10.56 -8.77 18.03
CA SER A 176 -11.56 -9.79 18.38
C SER A 176 -11.14 -11.18 17.90
N VAL A 177 -10.49 -11.28 16.73
CA VAL A 177 -9.92 -12.53 16.20
C VAL A 177 -8.70 -12.97 17.01
N LEU A 178 -7.74 -12.07 17.25
CA LEU A 178 -6.48 -12.39 17.94
C LEU A 178 -6.65 -12.66 19.43
N PHE A 179 -7.46 -11.86 20.12
CA PHE A 179 -7.66 -11.98 21.57
C PHE A 179 -8.89 -12.79 21.95
N ARG A 180 -9.57 -13.41 20.97
CA ARG A 180 -10.72 -14.32 21.13
C ARG A 180 -11.70 -13.90 22.24
N LYS A 181 -11.94 -12.59 22.39
CA LYS A 181 -12.99 -12.11 23.29
C LYS A 181 -14.32 -12.39 22.60
N LYS A 182 -15.03 -13.42 23.06
CA LYS A 182 -16.40 -13.76 22.67
C LYS A 182 -17.32 -12.58 23.02
N LYS A 183 -17.37 -11.55 22.17
CA LYS A 183 -18.32 -10.44 22.30
C LYS A 183 -19.57 -10.80 21.51
N ASN A 184 -20.72 -10.74 22.17
CA ASN A 184 -22.03 -10.84 21.53
C ASN A 184 -22.14 -9.78 20.43
N PHE A 185 -22.19 -10.22 19.18
CA PHE A 185 -22.18 -9.39 17.96
C PHE A 185 -23.42 -8.49 17.79
N ASN A 186 -24.39 -8.55 18.72
CA ASN A 186 -25.68 -7.88 18.61
C ASN A 186 -25.61 -6.34 18.75
N THR A 187 -24.47 -5.78 19.18
CA THR A 187 -24.37 -4.32 19.42
C THR A 187 -23.84 -3.54 18.20
N VAL A 188 -23.20 -4.18 17.22
CA VAL A 188 -22.61 -3.47 16.06
C VAL A 188 -23.66 -3.12 15.00
N THR A 189 -24.74 -3.88 14.88
CA THR A 189 -25.86 -3.59 13.97
C THR A 189 -26.67 -2.35 14.36
N HIS A 190 -26.69 -1.96 15.65
CA HIS A 190 -27.42 -0.77 16.09
C HIS A 190 -26.75 0.55 15.70
N VAL A 191 -25.42 0.58 15.55
CA VAL A 191 -24.70 1.80 15.11
C VAL A 191 -24.93 2.08 13.62
N PHE A 192 -25.06 1.04 12.80
CA PHE A 192 -25.40 1.17 11.38
C PHE A 192 -26.87 1.56 11.13
N SER A 193 -27.81 1.09 11.96
CA SER A 193 -29.21 1.56 11.88
C SER A 193 -29.38 3.00 12.36
N ALA A 194 -28.64 3.43 13.38
CA ALA A 194 -28.71 4.80 13.88
C ALA A 194 -28.17 5.83 12.86
N GLN A 195 -27.09 5.53 12.12
CA GLN A 195 -26.58 6.44 11.09
C GLN A 195 -27.46 6.52 9.84
N ASN A 196 -28.20 5.46 9.50
CA ASN A 196 -29.17 5.50 8.39
C ASN A 196 -30.52 6.13 8.81
N GLY A 197 -30.93 6.00 10.08
CA GLY A 197 -32.14 6.64 10.61
C GLY A 197 -32.05 8.17 10.66
N VAL A 198 -30.88 8.73 10.95
CA VAL A 198 -30.66 10.19 10.99
C VAL A 198 -30.68 10.84 9.61
N LYS A 199 -30.34 10.10 8.54
CA LYS A 199 -30.43 10.61 7.16
C LYS A 199 -31.87 10.73 6.65
N ASN A 200 -32.80 9.93 7.17
CA ASN A 200 -34.21 9.99 6.76
C ASN A 200 -35.02 11.03 7.55
N THR A 201 -34.52 11.54 8.68
CA THR A 201 -35.23 12.55 9.48
C THR A 201 -34.89 14.00 9.07
N MET A 202 -33.79 14.25 8.35
CA MET A 202 -33.44 15.59 7.88
C MET A 202 -34.08 16.00 6.53
N SER A 203 -34.83 15.12 5.86
CA SER A 203 -35.53 15.47 4.60
C SER A 203 -37.00 15.90 4.80
N LEU A 204 -37.49 15.99 6.04
CA LEU A 204 -38.91 16.27 6.33
C LEU A 204 -39.18 17.67 6.94
N THR A 205 -38.17 18.53 7.07
CA THR A 205 -38.30 19.90 7.62
C THR A 205 -37.89 20.99 6.64
N ARG A 206 -38.15 20.78 5.34
CA ARG A 206 -38.25 21.89 4.37
C ARG A 206 -39.63 21.85 3.71
N LYS A 207 -40.60 22.44 4.40
CA LYS A 207 -41.76 23.10 3.78
C LYS A 207 -41.61 24.58 4.08
#